data_AF-A0A2H0QS46-F1
#
_entry.id   AF-A0A2H0QS46-F1
#
_cell.length_a   1.000
_cell.length_b   1.000
_cell.length_c   1.000
_cell.angle_alpha   90.00
_cell.angle_beta   90.00
_cell.angle_gamma   90.00
#
_symmetry.space_group_name_H-M   'P 1'
#
loop_
_entity.id
_entity.type
_entity.pdbx_description
1 polymer ?
#
loop_
_entity_poly.entity_id
_entity_poly.type
_entity_poly.pdbx_seq_one_letter_code
_entity_poly.pdbx_strand_id
1 'polypeptide(L)'
;MRKDDDKLISKLLNETYEVFPAQDVSKSSKDLSEYFAQKSSVSEISSIIKDIEHFSKKSGIIFQEMEYLSSIGCYRIRKDNATVDFPSNWSSFSRLHEFQGLSGLTTCDEKELGTFLLNEAQEPVIYLVNVNKRNMIIVADQKREFESKWISKKCSQLEEIFSMASVHTKAA
;
A
#
# COMPACT_ATOMS: atom_id res chain seq x y z
N MET A 1 -33.28 -2.27 50.55
CA MET A 1 -32.82 -2.30 49.15
C MET A 1 -33.28 -1.02 48.49
N ARG A 2 -32.35 -0.23 47.94
CA ARG A 2 -32.61 1.13 47.45
C ARG A 2 -33.34 1.03 46.11
N LYS A 3 -34.51 1.66 46.01
CA LYS A 3 -35.38 1.67 44.81
C LYS A 3 -34.74 2.32 43.57
N ASP A 4 -33.55 2.89 43.71
CA ASP A 4 -32.82 3.59 42.66
C ASP A 4 -31.95 2.64 41.82
N ASP A 5 -31.55 1.48 42.36
CA ASP A 5 -30.72 0.49 41.66
C ASP A 5 -31.52 -0.23 40.56
N ASP A 6 -32.79 -0.54 40.81
CA ASP A 6 -33.68 -1.18 39.82
C ASP A 6 -33.97 -0.25 38.62
N LYS A 7 -33.99 1.07 38.86
CA LYS A 7 -34.12 2.08 37.79
C LYS A 7 -32.85 2.20 36.96
N LEU A 8 -31.67 2.10 37.57
CA LEU A 8 -30.41 2.13 36.85
C LEU A 8 -30.23 0.88 35.99
N ILE A 9 -30.53 -0.29 36.56
CA ILE A 9 -30.45 -1.59 35.86
C ILE A 9 -31.46 -1.63 34.71
N SER A 10 -32.69 -1.15 34.92
CA SER A 10 -33.71 -1.09 33.87
C SER A 10 -33.36 -0.09 32.76
N LYS A 11 -32.69 1.03 33.11
CA LYS A 11 -32.23 2.01 32.12
C LYS A 11 -31.07 1.46 31.27
N LEU A 12 -30.14 0.73 31.89
CA LEU A 12 -29.05 0.03 31.18
C LEU A 12 -29.58 -1.09 30.29
N LEU A 13 -30.58 -1.85 30.74
CA LEU A 13 -31.23 -2.87 29.92
C LEU A 13 -31.98 -2.26 28.74
N ASN A 14 -32.72 -1.17 28.94
CA ASN A 14 -33.40 -0.49 27.84
C ASN A 14 -32.41 0.12 26.83
N GLU A 15 -31.30 0.71 27.27
CA GLU A 15 -30.24 1.19 26.36
C GLU A 15 -29.55 0.06 25.59
N THR A 16 -29.51 -1.17 26.13
CA THR A 16 -28.87 -2.33 25.49
C THR A 16 -29.81 -3.07 24.54
N TYR A 17 -31.13 -3.06 24.81
CA TYR A 17 -32.13 -3.86 24.09
C TYR A 17 -33.14 -3.04 23.27
N GLU A 18 -33.20 -1.71 23.41
CA GLU A 18 -33.87 -0.84 22.42
C GLU A 18 -33.00 -0.74 21.16
N VAL A 19 -32.96 -1.86 20.44
CA VAL A 19 -32.55 -1.90 19.05
C VAL A 19 -33.54 -1.09 18.23
N PHE A 20 -32.96 -0.12 17.53
CA PHE A 20 -33.46 0.67 16.41
C PHE A 20 -34.68 0.10 15.65
N PRO A 21 -35.55 0.98 15.10
CA PRO A 21 -36.66 0.58 14.27
C PRO A 21 -36.16 -0.28 13.10
N ALA A 22 -36.89 -1.36 12.84
CA ALA A 22 -36.70 -2.22 11.68
C ALA A 22 -36.84 -1.40 10.38
N GLN A 23 -35.74 -0.85 9.90
CA GLN A 23 -35.58 -0.30 8.56
C GLN A 23 -34.35 -0.95 7.93
N ASP A 24 -34.61 -1.75 6.91
CA ASP A 24 -33.67 -2.28 5.92
C ASP A 24 -32.32 -2.77 6.43
N VAL A 25 -32.33 -4.00 6.95
CA VAL A 25 -31.13 -4.84 7.03
C VAL A 25 -30.75 -5.32 5.63
N SER A 26 -30.31 -4.40 4.79
CA SER A 26 -29.50 -4.73 3.62
C SER A 26 -28.27 -3.82 3.62
N LYS A 27 -27.12 -4.43 3.94
CA LYS A 27 -25.76 -3.88 3.99
C LYS A 27 -25.44 -3.03 5.23
N SER A 28 -24.58 -3.55 6.13
CA SER A 28 -23.39 -2.82 6.64
C SER A 28 -22.71 -3.39 7.91
N SER A 29 -22.83 -4.67 8.26
CA SER A 29 -21.79 -5.30 9.07
C SER A 29 -20.67 -5.76 8.12
N LYS A 30 -19.81 -4.84 7.69
CA LYS A 30 -18.48 -5.25 7.23
C LYS A 30 -17.84 -6.02 8.37
N ASP A 31 -17.46 -7.25 8.09
CA ASP A 31 -17.02 -8.23 9.06
C ASP A 31 -15.89 -7.64 9.93
N LEU A 32 -16.06 -7.65 11.25
CA LEU A 32 -15.01 -7.14 12.15
C LEU A 32 -13.72 -7.95 11.96
N SER A 33 -13.82 -9.21 11.55
CA SER A 33 -12.66 -10.03 11.19
C SER A 33 -11.94 -9.49 9.94
N GLU A 34 -12.67 -9.03 8.93
CA GLU A 34 -12.09 -8.31 7.77
C GLU A 34 -11.41 -7.02 8.20
N TYR A 35 -12.02 -6.25 9.12
CA TYR A 35 -11.42 -5.03 9.65
C TYR A 35 -10.10 -5.29 10.39
N PHE A 36 -10.04 -6.33 11.23
CA PHE A 36 -8.82 -6.68 11.95
C PHE A 36 -7.76 -7.29 11.02
N ALA A 37 -8.15 -8.13 10.06
CA ALA A 37 -7.26 -8.67 9.04
C ALA A 37 -6.68 -7.55 8.15
N GLN A 38 -7.49 -6.54 7.80
CA GLN A 38 -7.04 -5.37 7.06
C GLN A 38 -6.12 -4.48 7.91
N LYS A 39 -6.38 -4.32 9.21
CA LYS A 39 -5.52 -3.54 10.11
C LYS A 39 -4.19 -4.23 10.40
N SER A 40 -4.17 -5.54 10.59
CA SER A 40 -2.94 -6.31 10.82
C SER A 40 -2.06 -6.30 9.57
N SER A 41 -2.62 -6.57 8.39
CA SER A 41 -1.89 -6.53 7.12
C SER A 41 -1.33 -5.13 6.81
N VAL A 42 -2.06 -4.05 7.09
CA VAL A 42 -1.54 -2.68 6.94
C VAL A 42 -0.34 -2.41 7.85
N SER A 43 -0.35 -2.93 9.08
CA SER A 43 0.78 -2.78 10.00
C SER A 43 2.02 -3.55 9.52
N GLU A 44 1.82 -4.74 8.97
CA GLU A 44 2.89 -5.59 8.43
C GLU A 44 3.48 -4.98 7.15
N ILE A 45 2.64 -4.55 6.21
CA ILE A 45 3.06 -3.80 5.01
C ILE A 45 3.87 -2.57 5.42
N SER A 46 3.38 -1.78 6.38
CA SER A 46 4.10 -0.60 6.84
C SER A 46 5.45 -0.95 7.47
N SER A 47 5.57 -2.08 8.15
CA SER A 47 6.85 -2.53 8.72
C SER A 47 7.84 -2.90 7.62
N ILE A 48 7.40 -3.67 6.62
CA ILE A 48 8.26 -4.09 5.51
C ILE A 48 8.72 -2.89 4.69
N ILE A 49 7.84 -1.91 4.43
CA ILE A 49 8.22 -0.69 3.73
C ILE A 49 9.27 0.12 4.50
N LYS A 50 9.14 0.23 5.83
CA LYS A 50 10.15 0.89 6.68
C LYS A 50 11.48 0.16 6.67
N ASP A 51 11.47 -1.18 6.69
CA ASP A 51 12.69 -1.99 6.58
C ASP A 51 13.39 -1.73 5.24
N ILE A 52 12.63 -1.70 4.15
CA ILE A 52 13.14 -1.41 2.80
C ILE A 52 13.73 0.00 2.74
N GLU A 53 13.01 1.01 3.23
CA GLU A 53 13.47 2.41 3.24
C GLU A 53 14.78 2.55 4.02
N HIS A 54 14.84 1.97 5.23
CA HIS A 54 16.01 2.03 6.08
C HIS A 54 17.20 1.27 5.48
N PHE A 55 16.98 0.08 4.92
CA PHE A 55 18.02 -0.67 4.22
C PHE A 55 18.52 0.10 3.00
N SER A 56 17.61 0.67 2.21
CA SER A 56 17.95 1.42 1.00
C SER A 56 18.84 2.62 1.31
N LYS A 57 18.51 3.37 2.38
CA LYS A 57 19.32 4.50 2.86
C LYS A 57 20.73 4.09 3.29
N LYS A 58 20.89 2.92 3.93
CA LYS A 58 22.21 2.42 4.37
C LYS A 58 23.05 1.88 3.22
N SER A 59 22.40 1.18 2.30
CA SER A 59 23.06 0.46 1.20
C SER A 59 23.18 1.30 -0.07
N GLY A 60 22.73 2.56 -0.06
CA GLY A 60 22.76 3.46 -1.21
C GLY A 60 21.89 2.97 -2.39
N ILE A 61 20.77 2.33 -2.10
CA ILE A 61 19.73 1.94 -3.06
C ILE A 61 18.74 3.10 -3.15
N ILE A 62 18.18 3.34 -4.34
CA ILE A 62 17.20 4.42 -4.49
C ILE A 62 15.86 3.94 -3.96
N PHE A 63 15.35 4.67 -2.97
CA PHE A 63 13.99 4.56 -2.46
C PHE A 63 13.39 5.95 -2.48
N GLN A 64 12.34 6.15 -3.27
CA GLN A 64 11.77 7.47 -3.49
C GLN A 64 10.24 7.43 -3.57
N GLU A 65 9.59 8.45 -3.02
CA GLU A 65 8.16 8.68 -3.19
C GLU A 65 7.88 9.39 -4.54
N MET A 66 6.87 8.90 -5.25
CA MET A 66 6.38 9.45 -6.52
C MET A 66 5.06 10.18 -6.29
N GLU A 67 4.92 11.34 -6.90
CA GLU A 67 3.70 12.15 -6.81
C GLU A 67 2.79 11.86 -8.02
N TYR A 68 1.53 11.49 -7.79
CA TYR A 68 0.57 11.40 -8.89
C TYR A 68 -0.12 12.74 -9.12
N LEU A 69 0.04 13.30 -10.32
CA LEU A 69 -0.54 14.58 -10.73
C LEU A 69 -1.79 14.35 -11.55
N SER A 70 -2.96 14.36 -10.89
CA SER A 70 -4.26 14.11 -11.52
C SER A 70 -4.61 15.11 -12.62
N SER A 71 -4.10 16.34 -12.58
CA SER A 71 -4.36 17.38 -13.59
C SER A 71 -3.78 17.05 -14.97
N ILE A 72 -2.69 16.26 -15.01
CA ILE A 72 -2.00 15.87 -16.24
C ILE A 72 -1.93 14.36 -16.44
N GLY A 73 -2.42 13.57 -15.47
CA GLY A 73 -2.45 12.11 -15.54
C GLY A 73 -1.05 11.48 -15.51
N CYS A 74 -0.10 12.07 -14.79
CA CYS A 74 1.30 11.58 -14.75
C CYS A 74 1.78 11.28 -13.33
N TYR A 75 2.70 10.32 -13.23
CA TYR A 75 3.55 10.11 -12.06
C TYR A 75 4.82 10.93 -12.19
N ARG A 76 5.05 11.81 -11.22
CA ARG A 76 6.20 12.69 -11.14
C ARG A 76 7.25 12.13 -10.22
N ILE A 77 8.48 12.06 -10.74
CA ILE A 77 9.67 11.68 -9.99
C ILE A 77 10.64 12.87 -10.00
N ARG A 78 11.17 13.23 -8.82
CA ARG A 78 12.07 14.38 -8.64
C ARG A 78 13.44 13.91 -8.20
N LYS A 79 14.43 13.93 -9.09
CA LYS A 79 15.78 13.53 -8.74
C LYS A 79 16.70 14.74 -8.90
N ASP A 80 17.38 15.11 -7.82
CA ASP A 80 18.22 16.31 -7.75
C ASP A 80 17.42 17.56 -8.20
N ASN A 81 17.86 18.24 -9.27
CA ASN A 81 17.16 19.38 -9.88
C ASN A 81 16.35 19.00 -11.12
N ALA A 82 16.22 17.71 -11.44
CA ALA A 82 15.45 17.22 -12.57
C ALA A 82 14.09 16.70 -12.11
N THR A 83 13.07 16.95 -12.94
CA THR A 83 11.73 16.38 -12.77
C THR A 83 11.39 15.63 -14.04
N VAL A 84 10.90 14.39 -13.88
CA VAL A 84 10.43 13.58 -14.98
C VAL A 84 9.02 13.12 -14.68
N ASP A 85 8.15 13.27 -15.68
CA ASP A 85 6.75 12.90 -15.60
C ASP A 85 6.50 11.69 -16.50
N PHE A 86 5.95 10.63 -15.91
CA PHE A 86 5.59 9.38 -16.59
C PHE A 86 4.08 9.29 -16.73
N PRO A 87 3.53 9.23 -17.95
CA PRO A 87 2.10 9.05 -18.16
C PRO A 87 1.56 7.82 -17.44
N SER A 88 0.43 7.95 -16.75
CA SER A 88 -0.14 6.83 -15.98
C SER A 88 -0.69 5.72 -16.86
N ASN A 89 -0.79 5.91 -18.17
CA ASN A 89 -1.22 4.87 -19.11
C ASN A 89 -0.04 4.11 -19.75
N TRP A 90 1.20 4.37 -19.34
CA TRP A 90 2.36 3.64 -19.85
C TRP A 90 2.63 2.37 -19.06
N SER A 91 2.77 1.25 -19.78
CA SER A 91 3.25 -0.07 -19.31
C SER A 91 3.08 -0.29 -17.80
N SER A 92 4.13 -0.22 -17.00
CA SER A 92 4.08 -0.52 -15.56
C SER A 92 3.36 0.55 -14.73
N PHE A 93 3.31 1.79 -15.20
CA PHE A 93 2.54 2.87 -14.56
C PHE A 93 1.03 2.69 -14.73
N SER A 94 0.57 2.03 -15.79
CA SER A 94 -0.86 1.65 -15.95
C SER A 94 -1.31 0.69 -14.87
N ARG A 95 -0.51 -0.33 -14.57
CA ARG A 95 -0.76 -1.25 -13.45
C ARG A 95 -0.70 -0.53 -12.11
N LEU A 96 0.26 0.37 -11.93
CA LEU A 96 0.33 1.19 -10.72
C LEU A 96 -0.93 2.06 -10.55
N HIS A 97 -1.48 2.57 -11.65
CA HIS A 97 -2.69 3.38 -11.66
C HIS A 97 -3.95 2.56 -11.36
N GLU A 98 -4.02 1.30 -11.80
CA GLU A 98 -5.10 0.38 -11.42
C GLU A 98 -5.18 0.15 -9.90
N PHE A 99 -4.05 0.32 -9.18
CA PHE A 99 -4.04 0.25 -7.71
C PHE A 99 -4.60 1.50 -7.02
N GLN A 100 -5.12 2.52 -7.72
CA GLN A 100 -5.69 3.70 -7.08
C GLN A 100 -6.89 3.35 -6.17
N GLY A 101 -6.61 3.22 -4.86
CA GLY A 101 -7.58 2.81 -3.83
C GLY A 101 -7.27 1.48 -3.16
N LEU A 102 -6.30 0.73 -3.69
CA LEU A 102 -5.79 -0.52 -3.14
C LEU A 102 -4.28 -0.41 -2.90
N SER A 103 -3.70 -1.42 -2.25
CA SER A 103 -2.23 -1.55 -2.17
C SER A 103 -1.77 -2.61 -3.15
N GLY A 104 -0.63 -2.39 -3.80
CA GLY A 104 -0.14 -3.26 -4.86
C GLY A 104 1.33 -3.02 -5.19
N LEU A 105 1.90 -3.97 -5.92
CA LEU A 105 3.29 -3.99 -6.37
C LEU A 105 3.31 -4.35 -7.86
N THR A 106 4.19 -3.70 -8.61
CA THR A 106 4.52 -4.14 -9.97
C THR A 106 5.99 -3.86 -10.28
N THR A 107 6.55 -4.59 -11.24
CA THR A 107 7.90 -4.36 -11.75
C THR A 107 7.86 -3.44 -12.97
N CYS A 108 8.93 -2.69 -13.16
CA CYS A 108 9.10 -1.73 -14.25
C CYS A 108 10.29 -2.17 -15.10
N ASP A 109 10.03 -2.39 -16.39
CA ASP A 109 11.00 -2.88 -17.38
C ASP A 109 11.61 -1.74 -18.22
N GLU A 110 11.20 -0.51 -17.94
CA GLU A 110 11.69 0.71 -18.57
C GLU A 110 13.14 1.01 -18.18
N LYS A 111 14.08 0.42 -18.94
CA LYS A 111 15.54 0.61 -18.74
C LYS A 111 15.95 2.08 -18.69
N GLU A 112 15.33 2.94 -19.49
CA GLU A 112 15.61 4.38 -19.54
C GLU A 112 15.34 5.08 -18.21
N LEU A 113 14.25 4.72 -17.51
CA LEU A 113 13.95 5.22 -16.17
C LEU A 113 15.05 4.80 -15.20
N GLY A 114 15.46 3.55 -15.31
CA GLY A 114 16.55 2.99 -14.56
C GLY A 114 17.88 3.74 -14.73
N THR A 115 18.26 4.00 -15.98
CA THR A 115 19.45 4.79 -16.33
C THR A 115 19.34 6.23 -15.83
N PHE A 116 18.17 6.86 -15.97
CA PHE A 116 17.92 8.20 -15.41
C PHE A 116 18.08 8.23 -13.88
N LEU A 117 17.56 7.22 -13.19
CA LEU A 117 17.62 7.15 -11.73
C LEU A 117 19.00 6.75 -11.20
N LEU A 118 19.75 5.90 -11.88
CA LEU A 118 21.10 5.52 -11.43
C LEU A 118 22.20 6.44 -11.97
N ASN A 119 21.95 7.26 -13.00
CA ASN A 119 22.99 7.95 -13.78
C ASN A 119 24.06 6.99 -14.35
N GLU A 120 23.68 5.72 -14.58
CA GLU A 120 24.60 4.68 -15.05
C GLU A 120 23.96 3.83 -16.16
N ALA A 121 24.77 3.36 -17.11
CA ALA A 121 24.36 2.50 -18.23
C ALA A 121 24.20 1.03 -17.81
N GLN A 122 23.49 0.77 -16.72
CA GLN A 122 23.29 -0.56 -16.15
C GLN A 122 21.87 -1.09 -16.38
N GLU A 123 21.64 -2.37 -16.08
CA GLU A 123 20.31 -2.99 -16.06
C GLU A 123 19.75 -3.01 -14.63
N PRO A 124 19.03 -1.95 -14.20
CA PRO A 124 18.40 -1.94 -12.89
C PRO A 124 17.17 -2.85 -12.83
N VAL A 125 16.86 -3.26 -11.61
CA VAL A 125 15.55 -3.80 -11.27
C VAL A 125 14.75 -2.69 -10.59
N ILE A 126 13.58 -2.39 -11.14
CA ILE A 126 12.72 -1.31 -10.68
C ILE A 126 11.42 -1.91 -10.14
N TYR A 127 11.07 -1.56 -8.91
CA TYR A 127 9.79 -1.89 -8.30
C TYR A 127 8.97 -0.63 -8.10
N LEU A 128 7.71 -0.66 -8.55
CA LEU A 128 6.72 0.36 -8.30
C LEU A 128 5.73 -0.16 -7.27
N VAL A 129 5.60 0.55 -6.15
CA VAL A 129 4.79 0.13 -5.02
C VAL A 129 3.72 1.19 -4.75
N ASN A 130 2.46 0.76 -4.62
CA ASN A 130 1.39 1.59 -4.07
C ASN A 130 0.99 1.04 -2.69
N VAL A 131 1.07 1.87 -1.65
CA VAL A 131 0.56 1.53 -0.32
C VAL A 131 -0.23 2.71 0.22
N ASN A 132 -1.51 2.50 0.49
CA ASN A 132 -2.38 3.53 1.08
C ASN A 132 -2.30 4.89 0.37
N LYS A 133 -2.37 4.88 -0.98
CA LYS A 133 -2.24 6.09 -1.84
C LYS A 133 -0.85 6.72 -1.89
N ARG A 134 0.16 6.12 -1.27
CA ARG A 134 1.56 6.51 -1.45
C ARG A 134 2.18 5.67 -2.56
N ASN A 135 2.68 6.33 -3.59
CA ASN A 135 3.38 5.67 -4.69
C ASN A 135 4.88 5.77 -4.42
N MET A 136 5.59 4.66 -4.54
CA MET A 136 7.01 4.57 -4.26
C MET A 136 7.72 3.85 -5.38
N ILE A 137 8.95 4.24 -5.63
CA ILE A 137 9.87 3.58 -6.56
C ILE A 137 11.10 3.11 -5.80
N ILE A 138 11.47 1.86 -6.07
CA ILE A 138 12.67 1.23 -5.53
C ILE A 138 13.52 0.82 -6.73
N VAL A 139 14.77 1.30 -6.79
CA VAL A 139 15.70 0.94 -7.87
C VAL A 139 16.93 0.27 -7.29
N ALA A 140 17.11 -1.01 -7.62
CA ALA A 140 18.25 -1.80 -7.23
C ALA A 140 19.18 -2.05 -8.45
N ASP A 141 20.48 -1.84 -8.24
CA ASP A 141 21.51 -2.22 -9.22
C ASP A 141 21.79 -3.73 -9.10
N GLN A 142 21.71 -4.47 -10.23
CA GLN A 142 22.00 -5.90 -10.26
C GLN A 142 23.45 -6.25 -9.87
N LYS A 143 24.42 -5.33 -10.00
CA LYS A 143 25.79 -5.57 -9.51
C LYS A 143 25.86 -5.75 -7.99
N ARG A 144 24.89 -5.19 -7.27
CA ARG A 144 24.74 -5.34 -5.83
C ARG A 144 23.90 -6.58 -5.55
N GLU A 145 24.48 -7.75 -5.81
CA GLU A 145 23.77 -9.03 -5.81
C GLU A 145 23.05 -9.28 -4.47
N PHE A 146 23.70 -8.97 -3.35
CA PHE A 146 23.11 -9.13 -2.01
C PHE A 146 21.90 -8.21 -1.81
N GLU A 147 22.06 -6.92 -2.08
CA GLU A 147 21.05 -5.89 -1.97
C GLU A 147 19.85 -6.17 -2.86
N SER A 148 20.11 -6.51 -4.13
CA SER A 148 19.09 -6.84 -5.11
C SER A 148 18.29 -8.07 -4.67
N LYS A 149 18.95 -9.14 -4.22
CA LYS A 149 18.27 -10.32 -3.67
C LYS A 149 17.46 -10.00 -2.42
N TRP A 150 17.98 -9.15 -1.53
CA TRP A 150 17.29 -8.75 -0.31
C TRP A 150 16.02 -7.95 -0.63
N ILE A 151 16.12 -6.95 -1.52
CA ILE A 151 14.98 -6.14 -1.97
C ILE A 151 13.97 -7.03 -2.68
N SER A 152 14.40 -7.91 -3.57
CA SER A 152 13.52 -8.85 -4.27
C SER A 152 12.76 -9.72 -3.27
N LYS A 153 13.44 -10.26 -2.24
CA LYS A 153 12.79 -11.06 -1.19
C LYS A 153 11.72 -10.27 -0.44
N LYS A 154 12.01 -9.02 -0.07
CA LYS A 154 11.04 -8.16 0.63
C LYS A 154 9.86 -7.76 -0.26
N CYS A 155 10.11 -7.52 -1.54
CA CYS A 155 9.06 -7.24 -2.52
C CYS A 155 8.17 -8.47 -2.74
N SER A 156 8.72 -9.69 -2.80
CA SER A 156 7.92 -10.91 -2.84
C SER A 156 7.05 -11.10 -1.60
N GLN A 157 7.56 -10.77 -0.40
CA GLN A 157 6.75 -10.78 0.83
C GLN A 157 5.57 -9.80 0.74
N LEU A 158 5.80 -8.59 0.21
CA LEU A 158 4.72 -7.63 -0.03
C LEU A 158 3.68 -8.16 -1.03
N GLU A 159 4.14 -8.79 -2.12
CA GLU A 159 3.26 -9.37 -3.14
C GLU A 159 2.36 -10.48 -2.58
N GLU A 160 2.90 -11.34 -1.72
CA GLU A 160 2.13 -12.37 -1.01
C GLU A 160 1.03 -11.74 -0.13
N ILE A 161 1.39 -10.71 0.66
CA ILE A 161 0.43 -10.01 1.52
C ILE A 161 -0.65 -9.31 0.70
N PHE A 162 -0.28 -8.63 -0.40
CA PHE A 162 -1.24 -7.98 -1.29
C PHE A 162 -2.18 -9.00 -1.95
N SER A 163 -1.65 -10.17 -2.34
CA SER A 163 -2.44 -11.25 -2.92
C SER A 163 -3.48 -11.77 -1.92
N MET A 164 -3.07 -12.04 -0.67
CA MET A 164 -3.98 -12.47 0.39
C MET A 164 -5.06 -11.43 0.70
N ALA A 165 -4.70 -10.15 0.76
CA ALA A 165 -5.66 -9.07 1.01
C ALA A 165 -6.68 -8.90 -0.13
N SER A 166 -6.26 -9.12 -1.39
CA SER A 166 -7.14 -8.98 -2.57
C SER A 166 -8.20 -10.07 -2.70
N VAL A 167 -7.92 -11.29 -2.22
CA VAL A 167 -8.85 -12.44 -2.25
C VAL A 167 -10.08 -12.17 -1.36
N HIS A 168 -9.91 -11.45 -0.25
CA HIS A 168 -11.02 -11.13 0.65
C HIS A 168 -11.95 -10.04 0.12
N THR A 169 -11.52 -9.20 -0.82
CA THR A 169 -12.36 -8.16 -1.44
C THR A 169 -13.23 -8.62 -2.61
N LYS A 170 -12.99 -9.80 -3.20
CA LYS A 170 -13.73 -10.29 -4.39
C LYS A 170 -14.86 -11.28 -4.07
N ALA A 171 -15.03 -11.67 -2.82
CA ALA A 171 -16.00 -12.70 -2.40
C ALA A 171 -17.35 -12.16 -1.88
N ALA A 172 -17.64 -10.86 -2.08
CA ALA A 172 -18.85 -10.19 -1.58
C ALA A 172 -19.74 -9.64 -2.72
#